data_AF-A0A3P9DN58-F1
#
_entry.id   AF-A0A3P9DN58-F1
#
_cell.length_a   1.000
_cell.length_b   1.000
_cell.length_c   1.000
_cell.angle_alpha   90.00
_cell.angle_beta   90.00
_cell.angle_gamma   90.00
#
_symmetry.space_group_name_H-M   'P 1'
#
loop_
_entity.id
_entity.type
_entity.pdbx_description
1 polymer ?
#
loop_
_entity_poly.entity_id
_entity_poly.type
_entity_poly.pdbx_seq_one_letter_code
_entity_poly.pdbx_strand_id
1 'polypeptide(L)'
;MDGRMIDYFDSENQAKIPKQDWMRERLPADYWDKGTQSRKSKQQWFKVNIGILMERMRQNDSATPHVLQWMHGCEGQTQPDGTLRFVTLIKQQSP
;
A
#
# COMPACT_ATOMS: atom_id res chain seq x y z
N MET A 1 4.80 -0.19 10.07
CA MET A 1 5.06 -1.27 11.03
C MET A 1 4.78 -0.72 12.41
N ASP A 2 3.93 -1.40 13.19
CA ASP A 2 3.55 -0.99 14.55
C ASP A 2 3.11 0.47 14.66
N GLY A 3 2.20 0.87 13.75
CA GLY A 3 1.69 2.24 13.68
C GLY A 3 2.63 3.28 13.06
N ARG A 4 3.87 2.93 12.71
CA ARG A 4 4.85 3.85 12.12
C ARG A 4 4.96 3.69 10.61
N MET A 5 5.09 4.79 9.89
CA MET A 5 5.37 4.79 8.44
C MET A 5 6.78 4.27 8.18
N ILE A 6 6.92 3.30 7.28
CA ILE A 6 8.20 2.64 6.97
C ILE A 6 8.69 2.91 5.54
N ASP A 7 7.76 3.09 4.62
CA ASP A 7 8.02 3.47 3.23
C ASP A 7 6.97 4.48 2.75
N TYR A 8 7.27 5.14 1.63
CA TYR A 8 6.38 6.07 0.96
C TYR A 8 6.51 5.92 -0.55
N PHE A 9 5.42 6.18 -1.27
CA PHE A 9 5.33 6.21 -2.72
C PHE A 9 4.19 7.15 -3.12
N ASP A 10 4.41 7.96 -4.14
CA ASP A 10 3.40 8.85 -4.74
C ASP A 10 3.42 8.76 -6.28
N SER A 11 2.41 9.34 -6.92
CA SER A 11 2.25 9.27 -8.38
C SER A 11 3.15 10.21 -9.17
N GLU A 12 3.75 11.21 -8.53
CA GLU A 12 4.58 12.24 -9.18
C GLU A 12 6.03 11.77 -9.29
N ASN A 13 6.61 11.36 -8.16
CA ASN A 13 7.97 10.85 -8.05
C ASN A 13 8.07 9.39 -8.48
N GLN A 14 7.00 8.61 -8.28
CA GLN A 14 6.90 7.20 -8.63
C GLN A 14 8.09 6.36 -8.16
N ALA A 15 8.61 6.65 -6.97
CA ALA A 15 9.72 5.93 -6.32
C ALA A 15 9.30 5.49 -4.92
N LYS A 16 9.61 4.23 -4.56
CA LYS A 16 9.41 3.73 -3.20
C LYS A 16 10.59 4.15 -2.33
N ILE A 17 10.36 5.07 -1.40
CA ILE A 17 11.43 5.62 -0.55
C ILE A 17 11.35 5.11 0.89
N PRO A 18 12.49 4.78 1.53
CA PRO A 18 12.52 4.47 2.97
C PRO A 18 12.14 5.68 3.81
N LYS A 19 11.42 5.44 4.91
CA LYS A 19 11.12 6.45 5.95
C LYS A 19 11.75 6.15 7.30
N GLN A 20 12.52 5.07 7.39
CA GLN A 20 13.25 4.67 8.60
C GLN A 20 14.71 4.39 8.22
N ASP A 21 15.66 4.89 9.02
CA ASP A 21 17.09 4.78 8.71
C ASP A 21 17.58 3.33 8.65
N TRP A 22 17.11 2.48 9.57
CA TRP A 22 17.44 1.06 9.59
C TRP A 22 17.03 0.33 8.30
N MET A 23 15.95 0.76 7.63
CA MET A 23 15.56 0.17 6.35
C MET A 23 16.51 0.58 5.23
N ARG A 24 16.98 1.84 5.24
CA ARG A 24 17.94 2.35 4.26
C ARG A 24 19.28 1.64 4.39
N GLU A 25 19.73 1.41 5.62
CA GLU A 25 21.03 0.80 5.92
C GLU A 25 21.05 -0.71 5.70
N ARG A 26 19.95 -1.42 5.98
CA ARG A 26 19.93 -2.88 6.00
C ARG A 26 19.37 -3.53 4.73
N LEU A 27 18.57 -2.82 3.94
CA LEU A 27 17.92 -3.39 2.77
C LEU A 27 18.70 -3.03 1.50
N PRO A 28 18.96 -4.01 0.61
CA PRO A 28 19.71 -3.79 -0.61
C PRO A 28 18.95 -2.93 -1.61
N ALA A 29 19.66 -2.33 -2.57
CA ALA A 29 19.07 -1.49 -3.60
C ALA A 29 17.97 -2.21 -4.40
N ASP A 30 18.16 -3.49 -4.71
CA ASP A 30 17.20 -4.28 -5.49
C ASP A 30 15.85 -4.47 -4.79
N TYR A 31 15.82 -4.46 -3.45
CA TYR A 31 14.57 -4.45 -2.68
C TYR A 31 13.73 -3.20 -2.99
N TRP A 32 14.39 -2.04 -3.11
CA TRP A 32 13.73 -0.77 -3.41
C TRP A 32 13.30 -0.67 -4.87
N ASP A 33 14.11 -1.18 -5.80
CA ASP A 33 13.78 -1.21 -7.24
C ASP A 33 12.58 -2.11 -7.52
N LYS A 34 12.61 -3.35 -7.00
CA LYS A 34 11.47 -4.29 -7.10
C LYS A 34 10.23 -3.72 -6.43
N GLY A 35 10.39 -3.08 -5.27
CA GLY A 35 9.33 -2.40 -4.55
C GLY A 35 8.72 -1.26 -5.37
N THR A 36 9.55 -0.46 -6.03
CA THR A 36 9.13 0.65 -6.90
C THR A 36 8.34 0.13 -8.09
N GLN A 37 8.84 -0.90 -8.78
CA GLN A 37 8.12 -1.52 -9.90
C GLN A 37 6.76 -2.07 -9.46
N SER A 38 6.69 -2.73 -8.30
CA SER A 38 5.43 -3.23 -7.72
C SER A 38 4.43 -2.09 -7.46
N ARG A 39 4.88 -0.96 -6.88
CA ARG A 39 4.01 0.20 -6.62
C ARG A 39 3.53 0.87 -7.91
N LYS A 40 4.38 0.97 -8.95
CA LYS A 40 3.98 1.46 -10.28
C LYS A 40 2.90 0.58 -10.91
N SER A 41 3.07 -0.74 -10.89
CA SER A 41 2.04 -1.67 -11.38
C SER A 41 0.72 -1.52 -10.63
N LYS A 42 0.78 -1.31 -9.30
CA LYS A 42 -0.42 -1.11 -8.48
C LYS A 42 -1.09 0.24 -8.75
N GLN A 43 -0.33 1.32 -8.97
CA GLN A 43 -0.86 2.62 -9.39
C GLN A 43 -1.64 2.49 -10.70
N GLN A 44 -1.07 1.82 -11.71
CA GLN A 44 -1.77 1.60 -12.98
C GLN A 44 -3.03 0.75 -12.81
N TRP A 45 -2.97 -0.29 -11.96
CA TRP A 45 -4.14 -1.10 -11.64
C TRP A 45 -5.27 -0.25 -11.03
N PHE A 46 -4.96 0.62 -10.06
CA PHE A 46 -5.96 1.52 -9.46
C PHE A 46 -6.52 2.52 -10.47
N LYS A 47 -5.68 3.08 -11.34
CA LYS A 47 -6.11 4.02 -12.40
C LYS A 47 -7.13 3.40 -13.36
N VAL A 48 -6.96 2.13 -13.72
CA VAL A 48 -7.92 1.41 -14.58
C VAL A 48 -9.18 1.02 -13.79
N ASN A 49 -9.01 0.49 -12.57
CA ASN A 49 -10.14 -0.05 -11.81
C ASN A 49 -11.06 1.03 -11.25
N ILE A 50 -10.56 2.24 -10.96
CA ILE A 50 -11.43 3.33 -10.48
C ILE A 50 -12.44 3.75 -11.55
N GLY A 51 -12.05 3.82 -12.82
CA GLY A 51 -12.99 4.12 -13.92
C GLY A 51 -14.07 3.04 -14.06
N ILE A 52 -13.67 1.77 -14.03
CA ILE A 52 -14.61 0.63 -14.07
C ILE A 52 -15.58 0.66 -12.86
N LEU A 53 -15.06 0.99 -11.67
CA LEU A 53 -15.87 1.08 -10.45
C LEU A 53 -16.88 2.22 -10.55
N MET A 54 -16.46 3.41 -10.99
CA MET A 54 -17.34 4.56 -11.18
C MET A 54 -18.49 4.23 -12.15
N GLU A 55 -18.19 3.63 -13.30
CA GLU A 55 -19.22 3.19 -14.26
C GLU A 55 -20.23 2.23 -13.63
N ARG A 56 -19.76 1.21 -12.89
CA ARG A 56 -20.62 0.23 -12.22
C ARG A 56 -21.50 0.86 -11.14
N MET A 57 -20.98 1.85 -10.44
CA MET A 57 -21.70 2.59 -9.39
C MET A 57 -22.57 3.71 -9.96
N ARG A 58 -22.63 3.87 -11.29
CA ARG A 58 -23.33 4.96 -11.99
C ARG A 58 -22.88 6.35 -11.51
N GLN A 59 -21.61 6.45 -11.10
CA GLN A 59 -20.93 7.69 -10.79
C GLN A 59 -20.42 8.32 -12.10
N ASN A 60 -20.54 9.63 -12.20
CA ASN A 60 -20.02 10.41 -13.32
C ASN A 60 -18.90 11.35 -12.83
N ASP A 61 -18.17 11.93 -13.78
CA ASP A 61 -17.22 13.03 -13.58
C ASP A 61 -17.98 14.33 -13.23
N SER A 62 -18.77 14.27 -12.16
CA SER A 62 -19.43 15.43 -11.57
C SER A 62 -18.41 16.31 -10.85
N ALA A 63 -18.83 17.53 -10.48
CA ALA A 63 -17.98 18.47 -9.75
C ALA A 63 -17.46 17.96 -8.40
N THR A 64 -17.97 16.82 -7.90
CA THR A 64 -17.55 16.20 -6.64
C THR A 64 -16.51 15.11 -6.91
N PRO A 65 -15.32 15.16 -6.27
CA PRO A 65 -14.32 14.12 -6.42
C PRO A 65 -14.75 12.81 -5.75
N HIS A 66 -14.44 11.67 -6.38
CA HIS A 66 -14.60 10.33 -5.82
C HIS A 66 -13.25 9.81 -5.30
N VAL A 67 -13.25 9.08 -4.17
CA VAL A 67 -12.01 8.62 -3.52
C VAL A 67 -12.11 7.13 -3.20
N LEU A 68 -11.23 6.33 -3.81
CA LEU A 68 -11.08 4.91 -3.48
C LEU A 68 -9.95 4.70 -2.47
N GLN A 69 -10.25 4.06 -1.33
CA GLN A 69 -9.26 3.74 -0.30
C GLN A 69 -9.06 2.22 -0.16
N TRP A 70 -7.80 1.80 -0.01
CA TRP A 70 -7.42 0.39 0.12
C TRP A 70 -6.41 0.17 1.24
N MET A 71 -6.75 -0.70 2.21
CA MET A 71 -5.87 -1.14 3.28
C MET A 71 -5.66 -2.65 3.20
N HIS A 72 -4.41 -3.08 3.31
CA HIS A 72 -4.06 -4.49 3.47
C HIS A 72 -2.93 -4.64 4.49
N GLY A 73 -3.04 -5.63 5.37
CA GLY A 73 -2.02 -5.92 6.36
C GLY A 73 -2.31 -7.19 7.14
N CYS A 74 -1.50 -7.43 8.16
CA CYS A 74 -1.72 -8.46 9.15
C CYS A 74 -1.23 -7.98 10.51
N GLU A 75 -1.78 -8.57 11.57
CA GLU A 75 -1.29 -8.42 12.93
C GLU A 75 -0.58 -9.71 13.33
N GLY A 76 0.63 -9.56 13.87
CA GLY A 76 1.42 -10.64 14.44
C GLY A 76 1.61 -10.43 15.93
N GLN A 77 1.54 -11.52 16.70
CA GLN A 77 1.80 -11.52 18.13
C GLN A 77 2.96 -12.46 18.46
N THR A 78 3.92 -11.95 19.20
CA THR A 78 5.04 -12.73 19.73
C THR A 78 4.56 -13.63 20.85
N GLN A 79 4.86 -14.92 20.74
CA GLN A 79 4.52 -15.94 21.73
C GLN A 79 5.56 -15.97 22.87
N PRO A 80 5.26 -16.62 24.01
CA PRO A 80 6.22 -16.76 25.11
C PRO A 80 7.53 -17.46 24.73
N ASP A 81 7.52 -18.32 23.70
CA ASP A 81 8.70 -18.99 23.16
C ASP A 81 9.51 -18.14 22.15
N GLY A 82 9.10 -16.89 21.93
CA GLY A 82 9.74 -15.94 21.02
C GLY A 82 9.30 -16.05 19.56
N THR A 83 8.44 -17.00 19.20
CA THR A 83 7.93 -17.14 17.84
C THR A 83 6.89 -16.08 17.49
N LEU A 84 6.81 -15.68 16.21
CA LEU A 84 5.77 -14.75 15.73
C LEU A 84 4.60 -15.54 15.14
N ARG A 85 3.39 -15.30 15.66
CA ARG A 85 2.15 -15.87 15.12
C ARG A 85 1.29 -14.78 14.50
N PHE A 86 0.87 -14.98 13.25
CA PHE A 86 -0.13 -14.11 12.62
C PHE A 86 -1.51 -14.41 13.21
N VAL A 87 -2.16 -13.39 13.76
CA VAL A 87 -3.45 -13.52 14.46
C VAL A 87 -4.61 -12.90 13.70
N THR A 88 -4.36 -11.89 12.87
CA THR A 88 -5.43 -11.19 12.15
C THR A 88 -4.98 -10.72 10.79
N LEU A 89 -5.84 -10.88 9.79
CA LEU A 89 -5.69 -10.29 8.46
C LEU A 89 -6.48 -8.99 8.41
N ILE A 90 -5.85 -7.92 7.94
CA ILE A 90 -6.46 -6.61 7.76
C ILE A 90 -6.73 -6.42 6.27
N LYS A 91 -7.99 -6.24 5.91
CA LYS A 91 -8.44 -5.85 4.57
C LYS A 91 -9.55 -4.83 4.73
N GLN A 92 -9.35 -3.64 4.17
CA GLN A 92 -10.38 -2.61 4.10
C GLN A 92 -10.40 -2.04 2.69
N GLN A 93 -11.59 -1.95 2.12
CA GLN A 93 -11.85 -1.26 0.87
C GLN A 93 -13.06 -0.37 1.10
N SER A 94 -12.85 0.95 0.95
CA SER A 94 -13.94 1.92 1.02
C SER A 94 -14.19 2.45 -0.39
N PRO A 95 -15.42 2.34 -0.91
CA PRO A 95 -15.81 2.88 -2.22
C PRO A 95 -15.93 4.41 -2.21
#